data_AF-A0A183TRT8-F1
#
_entry.id   AF-A0A183TRT8-F1
#
_cell.length_a   1.000
_cell.length_b   1.000
_cell.length_c   1.000
_cell.angle_alpha   90.00
_cell.angle_beta   90.00
_cell.angle_gamma   90.00
#
_symmetry.space_group_name_H-M   'P 1'
#
loop_
_entity.id
_entity.type
_entity.pdbx_description
1 polymer ?
#
loop_
_entity_poly.entity_id
_entity_poly.type
_entity_poly.pdbx_seq_one_letter_code
_entity_poly.pdbx_strand_id
1 'polypeptide(L)'
;MNNLEEIVKKVKPTVLIGASGVGGLFTHRILQQMTKNSDKPIIFALSNPTDKAECTAEMAYKVTQGNCVFASGSPFGDVTINVGGTEKTFRPGQCNNSYIFPGVGLAITACKLRPIAEEAFAVAAEVRSFSFYLAFLSASAISRVFV
;
A
#
# COMPACT_ATOMS: atom_id res chain seq x y z
N MET A 1 15.05 21.56 -3.18
CA MET A 1 14.97 20.26 -3.87
C MET A 1 13.53 20.10 -4.28
N ASN A 2 13.22 20.23 -5.57
CA ASN A 2 11.83 20.39 -6.04
C ASN A 2 11.37 19.24 -6.97
N ASN A 3 12.23 18.25 -7.20
CA ASN A 3 11.94 17.08 -8.04
C ASN A 3 11.89 15.80 -7.17
N LEU A 4 10.79 15.05 -7.26
CA LEU A 4 10.60 13.81 -6.49
C LEU A 4 11.67 12.75 -6.79
N GLU A 5 12.11 12.60 -8.04
CA GLU A 5 13.15 11.63 -8.41
C GLU A 5 14.49 11.94 -7.71
N GLU A 6 14.87 13.22 -7.64
CA GLU A 6 16.08 13.65 -6.93
C GLU A 6 15.95 13.42 -5.42
N ILE A 7 14.77 13.66 -4.86
CA ILE A 7 14.48 13.41 -3.44
C ILE A 7 14.63 11.92 -3.13
N VAL A 8 14.01 11.04 -3.91
CA VAL A 8 14.07 9.59 -3.72
C VAL A 8 15.50 9.08 -3.88
N LYS A 9 16.27 9.62 -4.83
CA LYS A 9 17.69 9.25 -5.01
C LYS A 9 18.57 9.69 -3.85
N LYS A 10 18.32 10.88 -3.27
CA LYS A 10 19.14 11.45 -2.19
C LYS A 10 18.79 10.86 -0.83
N VAL A 11 17.50 10.81 -0.49
CA VAL A 11 17.00 10.33 0.82
C VAL A 11 17.09 8.81 0.91
N LYS A 12 17.04 8.11 -0.23
CA LYS A 12 17.04 6.65 -0.32
C LYS A 12 15.95 5.99 0.54
N PRO A 13 14.68 6.39 0.40
CA PRO A 13 13.61 5.83 1.22
C PRO A 13 13.40 4.34 0.89
N THR A 14 13.00 3.58 1.90
CA THR A 14 12.55 2.18 1.78
C THR A 14 11.03 2.09 1.59
N VAL A 15 10.32 3.15 1.99
CA VAL A 15 8.85 3.31 1.90
C VAL A 15 8.53 4.57 1.13
N LEU A 16 7.66 4.47 0.13
CA LEU A 16 7.17 5.60 -0.65
C LEU A 16 5.63 5.62 -0.59
N ILE A 17 5.07 6.68 0.00
CA ILE A 17 3.63 6.87 0.17
C ILE A 17 3.19 8.07 -0.66
N GLY A 18 2.24 7.82 -1.57
CA GLY A 18 1.59 8.79 -2.40
C GLY A 18 0.19 9.08 -1.87
N ALA A 19 -0.07 10.34 -1.55
CA ALA A 19 -1.38 10.84 -1.13
C ALA A 19 -1.62 12.25 -1.69
N SER A 20 -1.20 12.46 -2.95
CA SER A 20 -1.10 13.79 -3.57
C SER A 20 -2.30 14.17 -4.44
N GLY A 21 -3.10 13.20 -4.87
CA GLY A 21 -4.11 13.37 -5.91
C GLY A 21 -3.53 13.53 -7.33
N VAL A 22 -2.22 13.35 -7.52
CA VAL A 22 -1.54 13.49 -8.81
C VAL A 22 -1.25 12.12 -9.40
N GLY A 23 -2.04 11.73 -10.40
CA GLY A 23 -1.90 10.45 -11.10
C GLY A 23 -0.56 10.34 -11.83
N GLY A 24 0.04 9.14 -11.81
CA GLY A 24 1.28 8.85 -12.54
C GLY A 24 2.55 9.50 -11.97
N LEU A 25 2.48 10.09 -10.77
CA LEU A 25 3.62 10.75 -10.13
C LEU A 25 4.78 9.78 -9.82
N PHE A 26 4.49 8.51 -9.51
CA PHE A 26 5.50 7.47 -9.30
C PHE A 26 5.91 6.88 -10.64
N THR A 27 6.78 7.61 -11.33
CA THR A 27 7.31 7.22 -12.64
C THR A 27 8.14 5.94 -12.56
N HIS A 28 8.34 5.29 -13.71
CA HIS A 28 9.24 4.14 -13.83
C HIS A 28 10.63 4.38 -13.23
N ARG A 29 11.20 5.59 -13.42
CA ARG A 29 12.52 5.94 -12.86
C ARG A 29 12.51 6.00 -11.34
N ILE A 30 11.45 6.54 -10.75
CA ILE A 30 11.27 6.57 -9.29
C ILE A 30 11.15 5.15 -8.75
N LEU A 31 10.33 4.30 -9.38
CA LEU A 31 10.15 2.91 -8.97
C LEU A 31 11.45 2.10 -9.10
N GLN A 32 12.21 2.30 -10.19
CA GLN A 32 13.56 1.72 -10.33
C GLN A 32 14.56 2.25 -9.30
N GLN A 33 14.42 3.50 -8.88
CA GLN A 33 15.27 4.02 -7.82
C GLN A 33 14.92 3.41 -6.47
N MET A 34 13.62 3.14 -6.20
CA MET A 34 13.19 2.44 -4.99
C MET A 34 13.80 1.04 -4.88
N THR A 35 13.94 0.30 -5.99
CA THR A 35 14.58 -1.04 -5.97
C THR A 35 16.08 -0.98 -5.71
N LYS A 36 16.74 0.16 -5.97
CA LYS A 36 18.15 0.38 -5.58
C LYS A 36 18.30 0.79 -4.13
N ASN A 37 17.25 1.37 -3.55
CA ASN A 37 17.25 1.85 -2.17
C ASN A 37 16.88 0.74 -1.17
N SER A 38 16.09 -0.25 -1.61
CA SER A 38 15.63 -1.37 -0.79
C SER A 38 15.41 -2.61 -1.66
N ASP A 39 15.84 -3.78 -1.17
CA ASP A 39 15.56 -5.06 -1.83
C ASP A 39 14.06 -5.38 -1.86
N LYS A 40 13.30 -4.85 -0.89
CA LYS A 40 11.85 -5.05 -0.75
C LYS A 40 11.16 -3.70 -0.48
N PRO A 41 11.03 -2.82 -1.49
CA PRO A 41 10.48 -1.48 -1.29
C PRO A 41 8.97 -1.54 -1.01
N ILE A 42 8.49 -0.66 -0.13
CA ILE A 42 7.05 -0.48 0.13
C ILE A 42 6.56 0.71 -0.69
N ILE A 43 5.51 0.50 -1.49
CA ILE A 43 5.00 1.47 -2.48
C ILE A 43 3.49 1.59 -2.30
N PHE A 44 3.04 2.70 -1.72
CA PHE A 44 1.63 2.97 -1.49
C PHE A 44 1.14 4.09 -2.41
N ALA A 45 0.21 3.78 -3.31
CA ALA A 45 -0.44 4.73 -4.21
C ALA A 45 -1.88 5.01 -3.73
N LEU A 46 -2.03 5.86 -2.73
CA LEU A 46 -3.26 6.00 -1.94
C LEU A 46 -4.29 6.96 -2.54
N SER A 47 -3.91 7.71 -3.56
CA SER A 47 -4.80 8.67 -4.20
C SER A 47 -5.99 7.98 -4.88
N ASN A 48 -7.16 8.61 -4.76
CA ASN A 48 -8.43 8.16 -5.31
C ASN A 48 -9.02 9.23 -6.24
N PRO A 49 -9.81 8.87 -7.28
CA PRO A 49 -10.07 7.51 -7.77
C PRO A 49 -8.86 6.92 -8.53
N THR A 50 -9.03 5.76 -9.17
CA THR A 50 -7.94 4.98 -9.78
C THR A 50 -7.05 5.78 -10.75
N ASP A 51 -7.62 6.73 -11.50
CA ASP A 51 -6.89 7.62 -12.42
C ASP A 51 -5.96 8.62 -11.70
N LYS A 52 -6.14 8.80 -10.39
CA LYS A 52 -5.29 9.64 -9.53
C LYS A 52 -4.24 8.85 -8.77
N ALA A 53 -4.23 7.53 -8.87
CA ALA A 53 -3.20 6.71 -8.24
C ALA A 53 -1.81 7.09 -8.77
N GLU A 54 -0.84 7.23 -7.86
CA GLU A 54 0.51 7.67 -8.20
C GLU A 54 1.21 6.70 -9.17
N CYS A 55 0.89 5.40 -9.12
CA CYS A 55 1.20 4.42 -10.17
C CYS A 55 0.18 3.26 -10.13
N THR A 56 0.18 2.44 -11.18
CA THR A 56 -0.62 1.20 -11.20
C THR A 56 0.10 0.07 -10.48
N ALA A 57 -0.67 -0.91 -9.98
CA ALA A 57 -0.12 -2.15 -9.42
C ALA A 57 0.76 -2.89 -10.43
N GLU A 58 0.33 -2.95 -11.70
CA GLU A 58 1.08 -3.59 -12.78
C GLU A 58 2.45 -2.97 -12.99
N MET A 59 2.53 -1.63 -13.01
CA MET A 59 3.81 -0.94 -13.14
C MET A 59 4.72 -1.19 -11.94
N ALA A 60 4.18 -1.09 -10.72
CA ALA A 60 4.95 -1.33 -9.50
C ALA A 60 5.56 -2.75 -9.48
N TYR A 61 4.76 -3.79 -9.73
CA TYR A 61 5.25 -5.16 -9.74
C TYR A 61 6.23 -5.43 -10.89
N LYS A 62 5.96 -4.95 -12.12
CA LYS A 62 6.88 -5.17 -13.25
C LYS A 62 8.23 -4.51 -13.02
N VAL A 63 8.24 -3.25 -12.61
CA VAL A 63 9.50 -2.50 -12.41
C VAL A 63 10.31 -3.08 -11.26
N THR A 64 9.64 -3.54 -10.21
CA THR A 64 10.30 -4.11 -9.02
C THR A 64 10.55 -5.61 -9.12
N GLN A 65 10.25 -6.24 -10.27
CA GLN A 65 10.37 -7.69 -10.46
C GLN A 65 9.61 -8.49 -9.39
N GLY A 66 8.44 -7.98 -8.97
CA GLY A 66 7.60 -8.59 -7.95
C GLY A 66 8.11 -8.43 -6.51
N ASN A 67 9.21 -7.71 -6.28
CA ASN A 67 9.78 -7.57 -4.94
C ASN A 67 9.10 -6.50 -4.08
N CYS A 68 8.38 -5.54 -4.67
CA CYS A 68 7.72 -4.52 -3.85
C CYS A 68 6.54 -5.06 -3.04
N VAL A 69 6.31 -4.46 -1.88
CA VAL A 69 5.01 -4.50 -1.21
C VAL A 69 4.19 -3.35 -1.75
N PHE A 70 3.12 -3.64 -2.47
CA PHE A 70 2.25 -2.63 -3.07
C PHE A 70 0.86 -2.61 -2.41
N ALA A 71 0.36 -1.41 -2.15
CA ALA A 71 -1.03 -1.18 -1.78
C ALA A 71 -1.54 0.13 -2.42
N SER A 72 -2.85 0.25 -2.61
CA SER A 72 -3.46 1.41 -3.25
C SER A 72 -4.76 1.84 -2.59
N GLY A 73 -5.13 3.12 -2.73
CA GLY A 73 -6.40 3.63 -2.22
C GLY A 73 -7.60 3.08 -2.98
N SER A 74 -7.46 3.03 -4.31
CA SER A 74 -8.46 2.48 -5.24
C SER A 74 -8.13 1.03 -5.59
N PRO A 75 -9.13 0.19 -5.91
CA PRO A 75 -8.91 -1.22 -6.21
C PRO A 75 -8.16 -1.40 -7.53
N PHE A 76 -7.24 -2.36 -7.56
CA PHE A 76 -6.65 -2.91 -8.77
C PHE A 76 -6.92 -4.42 -8.84
N GLY A 77 -7.04 -4.96 -10.06
CA GLY A 77 -7.16 -6.40 -10.27
C GLY A 77 -5.86 -7.14 -9.97
N ASP A 78 -5.95 -8.48 -10.02
CA ASP A 78 -4.79 -9.36 -9.95
C ASP A 78 -3.79 -9.05 -11.08
N VAL A 79 -2.50 -9.10 -10.77
CA VAL A 79 -1.40 -8.83 -11.70
C VAL A 79 -0.54 -10.08 -11.84
N THR A 80 -0.49 -10.68 -13.02
CA THR A 80 0.43 -11.78 -13.33
C THR A 80 1.64 -11.27 -14.08
N ILE A 81 2.85 -11.57 -13.59
CA ILE A 81 4.12 -11.24 -14.24
C ILE A 81 5.09 -12.42 -14.17
N ASN A 82 6.02 -12.50 -15.13
CA ASN A 82 7.13 -13.44 -15.07
C ASN A 82 8.23 -12.89 -14.15
N VAL A 83 8.60 -13.64 -13.11
CA VAL A 83 9.68 -13.32 -12.18
C VAL A 83 10.67 -14.47 -12.20
N GLY A 84 11.87 -14.23 -12.75
CA GLY A 84 12.93 -15.24 -12.80
C GLY A 84 12.57 -16.49 -13.62
N GLY A 85 11.75 -16.35 -14.67
CA GLY A 85 11.31 -17.44 -15.51
C GLY A 85 10.01 -18.11 -15.05
N THR A 86 9.47 -17.76 -13.88
CA THR A 86 8.21 -18.32 -13.35
C THR A 86 7.11 -17.28 -13.35
N GLU A 87 5.92 -17.64 -13.84
CA GLU A 87 4.74 -16.78 -13.70
C GLU A 87 4.28 -16.70 -12.24
N LYS A 88 4.09 -15.48 -11.76
CA LYS A 88 3.59 -15.20 -10.41
C LYS A 88 2.43 -14.21 -10.50
N THR A 89 1.35 -14.54 -9.82
CA THR A 89 0.17 -13.68 -9.69
C THR A 89 0.19 -12.96 -8.33
N PHE A 90 0.13 -11.65 -8.39
CA PHE A 90 0.08 -10.73 -7.26
C PHE A 90 -1.33 -10.17 -7.10
N ARG A 91 -1.79 -10.06 -5.86
CA ARG A 91 -3.12 -9.52 -5.53
C ARG A 91 -2.93 -8.25 -4.72
N PRO A 92 -2.96 -7.06 -5.35
CA PRO A 92 -2.61 -5.81 -4.67
C PRO A 92 -3.60 -5.51 -3.55
N GLY A 93 -3.05 -5.06 -2.42
CA GLY A 93 -3.84 -4.63 -1.28
C GLY A 93 -4.57 -3.33 -1.55
N GLN A 94 -5.79 -3.18 -1.02
CA GLN A 94 -6.47 -1.89 -0.99
C GLN A 94 -6.31 -1.25 0.40
N CYS A 95 -5.50 -0.19 0.48
CA CYS A 95 -5.30 0.62 1.68
C CYS A 95 -6.23 1.81 1.68
N ASN A 96 -7.44 1.56 2.18
CA ASN A 96 -8.54 2.52 2.18
C ASN A 96 -9.12 2.68 3.59
N ASN A 97 -9.59 3.89 3.90
CA ASN A 97 -10.21 4.19 5.19
C ASN A 97 -11.48 3.37 5.46
N SER A 98 -12.07 2.74 4.44
CA SER A 98 -13.15 1.76 4.55
C SER A 98 -12.86 0.60 5.51
N TYR A 99 -11.60 0.30 5.77
CA TYR A 99 -11.21 -0.71 6.75
C TYR A 99 -11.19 -0.19 8.20
N ILE A 100 -11.30 1.12 8.42
CA ILE A 100 -11.20 1.75 9.74
C ILE A 100 -12.52 2.40 10.15
N PHE A 101 -13.09 3.28 9.31
CA PHE A 101 -14.23 4.11 9.71
C PHE A 101 -15.47 3.30 10.16
N PRO A 102 -15.82 2.12 9.59
CA PRO A 102 -16.98 1.38 10.07
C PRO A 102 -16.78 0.85 11.50
N GLY A 103 -15.60 0.30 11.80
CA GLY A 103 -15.28 -0.25 13.12
C GLY A 103 -15.19 0.84 14.19
N VAL A 104 -14.51 1.95 13.86
CA VAL A 104 -14.43 3.12 14.75
C VAL A 104 -15.82 3.74 14.96
N GLY A 105 -16.61 3.91 13.89
CA GLY A 105 -17.97 4.46 13.96
C GLY A 105 -18.92 3.62 14.81
N LEU A 106 -18.82 2.29 14.72
CA LEU A 106 -19.55 1.36 15.59
C LEU A 106 -19.15 1.55 17.06
N ALA A 107 -17.85 1.60 17.36
CA ALA A 107 -17.36 1.76 18.73
C ALA A 107 -17.81 3.10 19.35
N ILE A 108 -17.75 4.19 18.58
CA ILE A 108 -18.24 5.51 19.01
C ILE A 108 -19.73 5.46 19.36
N THR A 109 -20.53 4.81 18.51
CA THR A 109 -21.99 4.73 18.67
C THR A 109 -22.37 3.83 19.85
N ALA A 110 -21.81 2.64 19.93
CA ALA A 110 -22.14 1.65 20.96
C ALA A 110 -21.66 2.06 22.35
N CYS A 111 -20.45 2.62 22.45
CA CYS A 111 -19.82 2.98 23.72
C CYS A 111 -19.99 4.46 24.08
N LYS A 112 -20.67 5.26 23.24
CA LYS A 112 -20.86 6.71 23.41
C LYS A 112 -19.55 7.48 23.61
N LEU A 113 -18.49 7.09 22.90
CA LEU A 113 -17.14 7.66 23.06
C LEU A 113 -17.10 9.13 22.64
N ARG A 114 -16.92 10.03 23.62
CA ARG A 114 -16.68 11.47 23.40
C ARG A 114 -15.80 12.05 24.52
N PRO A 115 -14.70 12.78 24.21
CA PRO A 115 -14.13 13.01 22.88
C PRO A 115 -13.49 11.72 22.30
N ILE A 116 -13.21 11.73 21.00
CA ILE A 116 -12.49 10.64 20.32
C ILE A 116 -10.99 10.92 20.42
N ALA A 117 -10.27 10.09 21.14
CA ALA A 117 -8.82 10.21 21.31
C ALA A 117 -8.09 9.71 20.04
N GLU A 118 -6.92 10.28 19.72
CA GLU A 118 -6.13 9.87 18.54
C GLU A 118 -5.70 8.40 18.63
N GLU A 119 -5.47 7.93 19.85
CA GLU A 119 -5.12 6.54 20.18
C GLU A 119 -6.18 5.55 19.69
N ALA A 120 -7.45 5.97 19.57
CA ALA A 120 -8.49 5.11 19.02
C ALA A 120 -8.20 4.68 17.58
N PHE A 121 -7.57 5.54 16.77
CA PHE A 121 -7.16 5.21 15.40
C PHE A 121 -5.91 4.34 15.36
N ALA A 122 -4.97 4.54 16.29
CA ALA A 122 -3.82 3.66 16.44
C ALA A 122 -4.24 2.23 16.80
N VAL A 123 -5.16 2.09 17.78
CA VAL A 123 -5.75 0.80 18.15
C VAL A 123 -6.52 0.19 16.99
N ALA A 124 -7.29 0.97 16.25
CA ALA A 124 -8.00 0.47 15.07
C ALA A 124 -7.03 -0.07 14.00
N ALA A 125 -5.91 0.63 13.75
CA ALA A 125 -4.86 0.17 12.84
C ALA A 125 -4.17 -1.12 13.33
N GLU A 126 -3.88 -1.22 14.63
CA GLU A 126 -3.28 -2.41 15.23
C GLU A 126 -4.21 -3.63 15.15
N VAL A 127 -5.48 -3.47 15.54
CA VAL A 127 -6.49 -4.53 15.47
C VAL A 127 -6.69 -4.99 14.03
N ARG A 128 -6.68 -4.06 13.06
CA ARG A 128 -6.76 -4.40 11.65
C ARG A 128 -5.56 -5.26 11.20
N SER A 129 -4.35 -4.87 11.60
CA SER A 129 -3.13 -5.62 11.31
C SER A 129 -3.13 -7.01 11.95
N PHE A 130 -3.58 -7.12 13.21
CA PHE A 130 -3.67 -8.40 13.92
C PHE A 130 -4.71 -9.35 13.31
N SER A 131 -5.90 -8.84 12.97
CA SER A 131 -6.94 -9.60 12.27
C SER A 131 -6.41 -10.18 10.96
N PHE A 132 -5.56 -9.43 10.25
CA PHE A 132 -4.90 -9.91 9.05
C PHE A 132 -3.91 -11.04 9.33
N TYR A 133 -3.04 -10.91 10.35
CA TYR A 133 -2.10 -11.96 10.73
C TYR A 133 -2.79 -13.31 10.98
N LEU A 134 -3.92 -13.30 11.71
CA LEU A 134 -4.72 -14.49 11.96
C LEU A 134 -5.32 -15.08 10.67
N ALA A 135 -5.89 -14.24 9.81
CA ALA A 135 -6.44 -14.69 8.52
C ALA A 135 -5.35 -15.31 7.63
N PHE A 136 -4.14 -14.74 7.61
CA PHE A 136 -3.02 -15.24 6.83
C PHE A 136 -2.53 -16.62 7.31
N LEU A 137 -2.40 -16.82 8.62
CA LEU A 137 -2.03 -18.14 9.18
C LEU A 137 -3.05 -19.23 8.83
N SER A 138 -4.33 -18.88 8.73
CA SER A 138 -5.38 -19.84 8.34
C SER A 138 -5.41 -20.16 6.83
N ALA A 139 -4.83 -19.32 5.97
CA ALA A 139 -5.07 -19.35 4.52
C ALA A 139 -3.91 -19.90 3.67
N SER A 140 -2.76 -20.30 4.25
CA SER A 140 -1.62 -20.89 3.54
C SER A 140 -1.15 -20.15 2.26
N ALA A 141 -1.40 -18.84 2.14
CA ALA A 141 -1.19 -18.09 0.90
C ALA A 141 -0.32 -16.86 1.13
N ILE A 142 0.97 -16.97 0.78
CA ILE A 142 2.03 -16.00 1.06
C ILE A 142 1.94 -14.67 0.25
N SER A 143 1.00 -14.52 -0.68
CA SER A 143 1.02 -13.40 -1.64
C SER A 143 0.10 -12.21 -1.33
N ARG A 144 -0.53 -12.13 -0.16
CA ARG A 144 -1.48 -11.06 0.17
C ARG A 144 -0.86 -10.11 1.17
N VAL A 145 -0.59 -8.86 0.79
CA VAL A 145 -0.37 -7.77 1.76
C VAL A 145 -1.48 -6.76 1.51
N PHE A 146 -2.46 -6.74 2.42
CA PHE A 146 -3.52 -5.73 2.47
C PHE A 146 -3.24 -4.89 3.72
N VAL A 147 -2.68 -3.69 3.51
CA VAL A 147 -2.61 -2.65 4.56
C VAL A 147 -3.89 -1.84 4.49
#